data_AF-A0A2N0XHJ0-F1
#
_entry.id   AF-A0A2N0XHJ0-F1
#
_cell.length_a   1.000
_cell.length_b   1.000
_cell.length_c   1.000
_cell.angle_alpha   90.00
_cell.angle_beta   90.00
_cell.angle_gamma   90.00
#
_symmetry.space_group_name_H-M   'P 1'
#
loop_
_entity.id
_entity.type
_entity.pdbx_description
1 polymer ?
#
loop_
_entity_poly.entity_id
_entity_poly.type
_entity_poly.pdbx_seq_one_letter_code
_entity_poly.pdbx_strand_id
1 'polypeptide(L)'
;MYKDILYYNDIIDEIKSYDSKTAIYQIKQLYPDGNYKIKTVVVNLTQKNIKEIYDLYLKLQPKNLRNCIFTDDNKLISSSTISFNKSENTKDLPCNTNWEDKQKYDKIEAKLYEFILPVYKLKFPDEFIQK
;
A
#
# COMPACT_ATOMS: atom_id res chain seq x y z
N MET A 1 2.70 -7.56 -5.83
CA MET A 1 1.38 -7.08 -5.38
C MET A 1 1.59 -6.17 -4.20
N TYR A 2 0.78 -5.12 -4.09
CA TYR A 2 0.75 -4.20 -2.96
C TYR A 2 -0.67 -4.10 -2.45
N LYS A 3 -0.85 -4.01 -1.13
CA LYS A 3 -2.13 -3.77 -0.49
C LYS A 3 -1.94 -2.98 0.79
N ASP A 4 -2.66 -1.88 0.91
CA ASP A 4 -2.78 -1.08 2.12
C ASP A 4 -4.26 -0.97 2.51
N ILE A 5 -4.53 -1.10 3.80
CA ILE A 5 -5.86 -1.18 4.37
C ILE A 5 -5.92 -0.21 5.54
N LEU A 6 -6.88 0.71 5.49
CA LEU A 6 -7.25 1.59 6.59
C LEU A 6 -8.54 1.08 7.23
N TYR A 7 -8.57 1.10 8.55
CA TYR A 7 -9.71 0.72 9.36
C TYR A 7 -10.23 1.95 10.12
N TYR A 8 -11.56 2.07 10.19
CA TYR A 8 -12.25 3.05 11.02
C TYR A 8 -13.36 2.32 11.79
N ASN A 9 -13.33 2.41 13.12
CA ASN A 9 -14.27 1.70 14.01
C ASN A 9 -14.42 0.20 13.68
N ASP A 10 -13.29 -0.50 13.51
CA ASP A 10 -13.21 -1.93 13.21
C ASP A 10 -13.81 -2.33 11.82
N ILE A 11 -14.19 -1.35 11.00
CA ILE A 11 -14.65 -1.52 9.61
C ILE A 11 -13.53 -1.09 8.66
N ILE A 12 -13.42 -1.77 7.51
CA ILE A 12 -12.50 -1.33 6.45
C ILE A 12 -13.01 -0.01 5.87
N ASP A 13 -12.27 1.06 6.07
CA ASP A 13 -12.59 2.37 5.52
C ASP A 13 -12.04 2.49 4.08
N GLU A 14 -10.80 2.06 3.88
CA GLU A 14 -10.12 2.19 2.60
C GLU A 14 -9.24 0.98 2.32
N ILE A 15 -9.18 0.56 1.05
CA ILE A 15 -8.20 -0.38 0.52
C ILE A 15 -7.53 0.25 -0.69
N LYS A 16 -6.22 0.44 -0.61
CA LYS A 16 -5.36 0.74 -1.75
C LYS A 16 -4.67 -0.55 -2.20
N SER A 17 -4.62 -0.81 -3.50
CA SER A 17 -3.93 -1.99 -4.02
C SER A 17 -3.30 -1.73 -5.36
N TYR A 18 -2.12 -2.31 -5.59
CA TYR A 18 -1.47 -2.33 -6.90
C TYR A 18 -1.09 -3.75 -7.31
N ASP A 19 -1.48 -4.13 -8.52
CA ASP A 19 -1.07 -5.38 -9.16
C ASP A 19 -0.17 -5.09 -10.37
N SER A 20 1.10 -5.50 -10.27
CA SER A 20 2.08 -5.32 -11.34
C SER A 20 1.82 -6.13 -12.60
N LYS A 21 0.97 -7.17 -12.55
CA LYS A 21 0.59 -7.97 -13.72
C LYS A 21 -0.44 -7.23 -14.58
N THR A 22 -1.42 -6.62 -13.95
CA THR A 22 -2.49 -5.89 -14.63
C THR A 22 -2.18 -4.40 -14.76
N ALA A 23 -1.11 -3.93 -14.10
CA ALA A 23 -0.77 -2.52 -13.95
C ALA A 23 -1.89 -1.70 -13.28
N ILE A 24 -2.82 -2.36 -12.58
CA ILE A 24 -3.96 -1.68 -11.97
C ILE A 24 -3.58 -1.23 -10.57
N TYR A 25 -3.67 0.09 -10.35
CA TYR A 25 -3.80 0.66 -9.02
C TYR A 25 -5.26 0.99 -8.75
N GLN A 26 -5.76 0.56 -7.59
CA GLN A 26 -7.15 0.72 -7.20
C GLN A 26 -7.25 1.27 -5.79
N ILE A 27 -8.19 2.19 -5.58
CA ILE A 27 -8.65 2.63 -4.26
C ILE A 27 -10.13 2.24 -4.13
N LYS A 28 -10.44 1.41 -3.13
CA LYS A 28 -11.80 1.08 -2.72
C LYS A 28 -12.05 1.74 -1.37
N GLN A 29 -12.98 2.69 -1.32
CA GLN A 29 -13.21 3.53 -0.14
C GLN A 29 -14.69 3.51 0.25
N LEU A 30 -14.97 3.44 1.55
CA LEU A 30 -16.30 3.55 2.15
C LEU A 30 -16.72 5.03 2.18
N TYR A 31 -17.94 5.33 1.72
CA TYR A 31 -18.50 6.68 1.72
C TYR A 31 -19.54 6.82 2.84
N PRO A 32 -19.90 8.06 3.24
CA PRO A 32 -20.92 8.31 4.27
C PRO A 32 -22.30 7.72 3.94
N ASP A 33 -22.56 7.42 2.67
CA ASP A 33 -23.77 6.72 2.19
C ASP A 33 -23.77 5.21 2.52
N GLY A 34 -22.71 4.71 3.19
CA GLY A 34 -22.54 3.31 3.56
C GLY A 34 -22.05 2.41 2.42
N ASN A 35 -21.84 2.95 1.22
CA ASN A 35 -21.42 2.19 0.05
C ASN A 35 -19.93 2.38 -0.25
N TYR A 36 -19.32 1.34 -0.84
CA TYR A 36 -17.97 1.45 -1.35
C TYR A 36 -17.96 2.01 -2.76
N LYS A 37 -17.09 2.98 -3.00
CA LYS A 37 -16.76 3.45 -4.35
C LYS A 37 -15.36 2.99 -4.72
N ILE A 38 -15.18 2.65 -5.98
CA ILE A 38 -13.93 2.12 -6.51
C ILE A 38 -13.39 3.11 -7.55
N LYS A 39 -12.14 3.51 -7.38
CA LYS A 39 -11.37 4.31 -8.32
C LYS A 39 -10.21 3.48 -8.81
N THR A 40 -9.98 3.49 -10.11
CA THR A 40 -8.95 2.66 -10.75
C THR A 40 -8.14 3.49 -11.74
N VAL A 41 -6.82 3.31 -11.72
CA VAL A 41 -5.90 3.89 -12.70
C VAL A 41 -4.93 2.82 -13.18
N VAL A 42 -4.48 2.94 -14.43
CA VAL A 42 -3.43 2.09 -14.98
C VAL A 42 -2.07 2.75 -14.72
N VAL A 43 -1.23 2.13 -13.89
CA VAL A 43 0.14 2.55 -13.59
C VAL A 43 1.11 1.53 -14.18
N ASN A 44 1.65 1.83 -15.36
CA ASN A 44 2.61 0.96 -16.03
C ASN A 44 4.02 1.15 -15.45
N LEU A 45 4.34 0.43 -14.37
CA LEU A 45 5.71 0.40 -13.85
C LEU A 45 6.62 -0.33 -14.85
N THR A 46 7.69 0.34 -15.25
CA THR A 46 8.70 -0.28 -16.12
C THR A 46 9.46 -1.36 -15.35
N GLN A 47 10.12 -2.28 -16.08
CA GLN A 47 11.03 -3.26 -15.46
C GLN A 47 12.11 -2.59 -14.61
N LYS A 48 12.58 -1.40 -15.03
CA LYS A 48 13.53 -0.59 -14.26
C LYS A 48 12.93 -0.16 -12.92
N ASN A 49 11.70 0.36 -12.90
CA ASN A 49 11.03 0.76 -11.65
C ASN A 49 10.86 -0.43 -10.70
N ILE A 50 10.43 -1.59 -11.22
CA ILE A 50 10.26 -2.81 -10.42
C ILE A 50 11.61 -3.26 -9.84
N LYS A 51 12.67 -3.24 -10.67
CA LYS A 51 14.03 -3.58 -10.23
C LYS A 51 14.52 -2.63 -9.14
N GLU A 52 14.29 -1.33 -9.26
CA GLU A 52 14.69 -0.34 -8.24
C GLU A 52 14.04 -0.61 -6.89
N ILE A 53 12.74 -0.97 -6.86
CA ILE A 53 12.05 -1.32 -5.61
C ILE A 53 12.62 -2.62 -5.03
N TYR A 54 12.87 -3.62 -5.88
CA TYR A 54 13.39 -4.92 -5.45
C TYR A 54 14.84 -4.82 -4.93
N ASP A 55 15.71 -4.08 -5.62
CA ASP A 55 17.08 -3.82 -5.17
C ASP A 55 17.08 -3.09 -3.81
N LEU A 56 16.16 -2.15 -3.61
CA LEU A 56 16.00 -1.45 -2.33
C LEU A 56 15.57 -2.41 -1.22
N TYR A 57 14.65 -3.33 -1.50
CA TYR A 57 14.28 -4.41 -0.58
C TYR A 57 15.49 -5.27 -0.20
N LEU A 58 16.28 -5.74 -1.18
CA LEU A 58 17.47 -6.55 -0.93
C LEU A 58 18.54 -5.82 -0.12
N LYS A 59 18.63 -4.50 -0.28
CA LYS A 59 19.56 -3.64 0.47
C LYS A 59 19.12 -3.42 1.91
N LEU A 60 17.83 -3.16 2.13
CA LEU A 60 17.31 -2.80 3.46
C LEU A 60 17.01 -4.01 4.34
N GLN A 61 16.61 -5.14 3.73
CA GLN A 61 16.29 -6.40 4.39
C GLN A 61 15.38 -6.21 5.63
N PRO A 62 14.19 -5.62 5.48
CA PRO A 62 13.24 -5.58 6.59
C PRO A 62 12.86 -7.01 6.98
N LYS A 63 12.66 -7.24 8.28
CA LYS A 63 12.24 -8.55 8.78
C LYS A 63 10.97 -9.07 8.11
N ASN A 64 9.95 -8.21 7.99
CA ASN A 64 8.69 -8.54 7.33
C ASN A 64 8.33 -7.53 6.25
N LEU A 65 7.60 -7.98 5.23
CA LEU A 65 7.02 -7.12 4.20
C LEU A 65 5.59 -6.67 4.52
N ARG A 66 5.32 -6.47 5.82
CA ARG A 66 4.06 -5.94 6.33
C ARG A 66 4.31 -4.97 7.48
N ASN A 67 3.77 -3.76 7.36
CA ASN A 67 3.67 -2.81 8.47
C ASN A 67 2.24 -2.71 8.97
N CYS A 68 2.10 -2.47 10.27
CA CYS A 68 0.81 -2.33 10.95
C CYS A 68 0.89 -1.18 11.95
N ILE A 69 -0.18 -0.39 12.00
CA ILE A 69 -0.37 0.68 12.98
C ILE A 69 -1.53 0.28 13.88
N PHE A 70 -1.29 0.36 15.19
CA PHE A 70 -2.28 0.04 16.20
C PHE A 70 -2.59 1.28 17.06
N THR A 71 -3.79 1.35 17.61
CA THR A 71 -4.12 2.26 18.71
C THR A 71 -3.40 1.82 19.99
N ASP A 72 -3.41 2.68 21.01
CA ASP A 72 -2.94 2.33 22.36
C ASP A 72 -3.70 1.12 22.94
N ASP A 73 -5.00 0.97 22.60
CA ASP A 73 -5.82 -0.19 22.96
C ASP A 73 -5.58 -1.45 22.09
N ASN A 74 -4.46 -1.53 21.37
CA ASN A 74 -4.11 -2.63 20.46
C ASN A 74 -5.10 -2.90 19.30
N LYS A 75 -5.93 -1.93 18.92
CA LYS A 75 -6.78 -2.05 17.73
C LYS A 75 -6.00 -1.71 16.48
N LEU A 76 -6.11 -2.54 15.43
CA LEU A 76 -5.46 -2.28 14.14
C LEU A 76 -6.14 -1.10 13.43
N ILE A 77 -5.38 -0.04 13.15
CA ILE A 77 -5.85 1.15 12.41
C ILE A 77 -5.47 1.04 10.95
N SER A 78 -4.26 0.55 10.65
CA SER A 78 -3.85 0.34 9.27
C SER A 78 -2.89 -0.81 9.14
N SER A 79 -2.88 -1.43 7.95
CA SER A 79 -1.85 -2.39 7.59
C SER A 79 -1.52 -2.29 6.11
N SER A 80 -0.23 -2.30 5.81
CA SER A 80 0.26 -2.32 4.44
C SER A 80 1.17 -3.51 4.22
N THR A 81 1.07 -4.11 3.05
CA THR A 81 1.80 -5.31 2.65
C THR A 81 2.33 -5.19 1.22
N ILE A 82 3.62 -5.47 1.05
CA ILE A 82 4.25 -5.63 -0.28
C ILE A 82 4.57 -7.11 -0.46
N SER A 83 4.28 -7.66 -1.63
CA SER A 83 4.74 -8.99 -1.99
C SER A 83 5.39 -9.00 -3.36
N PHE A 84 6.61 -9.50 -3.40
CA PHE A 84 7.36 -9.76 -4.63
C PHE A 84 7.02 -11.14 -5.23
N ASN A 85 6.38 -12.03 -4.46
CA ASN A 85 6.03 -13.39 -4.90
C ASN A 85 4.51 -13.59 -4.99
N LYS A 86 4.03 -14.13 -6.11
CA LYS A 86 2.59 -14.27 -6.41
C LYS A 86 1.87 -15.34 -5.58
N SER A 87 2.58 -16.30 -5.00
CA SER A 87 1.98 -17.46 -4.34
C SER A 87 1.74 -17.28 -2.84
N GLU A 88 2.24 -16.21 -2.23
CA GLU A 88 2.12 -16.03 -0.78
C GLU A 88 0.79 -15.38 -0.42
N ASN A 89 0.06 -16.05 0.47
CA ASN A 89 -1.13 -15.48 1.09
C ASN A 89 -0.70 -14.30 1.96
N THR A 90 -0.75 -13.09 1.41
CA THR A 90 -0.25 -11.87 2.07
C THR A 90 -1.08 -11.45 3.28
N LYS A 91 -2.21 -12.13 3.55
CA LYS A 91 -3.08 -11.86 4.70
C LYS A 91 -2.46 -12.26 6.04
N ASP A 92 -1.57 -13.26 6.02
CA ASP A 92 -1.03 -13.89 7.23
C ASP A 92 0.43 -13.50 7.52
N LEU A 93 0.99 -12.56 6.74
CA LEU A 93 2.34 -12.07 7.01
C LEU A 93 2.38 -11.35 8.38
N PRO A 94 3.37 -11.62 9.24
CA PRO A 94 3.50 -10.95 10.51
C PRO A 94 3.87 -9.47 10.31
N CYS A 95 3.34 -8.59 11.16
CA CYS A 95 3.68 -7.18 11.15
C CYS A 95 5.13 -6.96 11.66
N ASN A 96 5.84 -5.97 11.14
CA ASN A 96 7.05 -5.46 11.80
C ASN A 96 6.69 -4.86 13.16
N THR A 97 7.41 -5.28 14.20
CA THR A 97 7.16 -4.84 15.59
C THR A 97 8.15 -3.79 16.05
N ASN A 98 9.43 -3.90 15.66
CA ASN A 98 10.45 -2.90 15.98
C ASN A 98 10.40 -1.71 15.01
N TRP A 99 10.92 -0.57 15.47
CA TRP A 99 10.90 0.67 14.69
C TRP A 99 11.84 0.62 13.46
N GLU A 100 12.98 -0.05 13.56
CA GLU A 100 13.96 -0.11 12.47
C GLU A 100 13.41 -0.83 11.22
N ASP A 101 12.79 -2.00 11.42
CA ASP A 101 12.15 -2.77 10.35
C ASP A 101 10.95 -2.02 9.76
N LYS A 102 10.19 -1.29 10.59
CA LYS A 102 9.12 -0.42 10.11
C LYS A 102 9.68 0.64 9.16
N GLN A 103 10.74 1.35 9.55
CA GLN A 103 11.38 2.37 8.71
C GLN A 103 12.00 1.81 7.43
N LYS A 104 12.58 0.60 7.49
CA LYS A 104 13.07 -0.11 6.30
C LYS A 104 11.92 -0.39 5.34
N TYR A 105 10.81 -0.91 5.84
CA TYR A 105 9.61 -1.15 5.04
C TYR A 105 9.04 0.15 4.45
N ASP A 106 8.89 1.20 5.26
CA ASP A 106 8.30 2.49 4.83
C ASP A 106 9.08 3.10 3.66
N LYS A 107 10.42 2.93 3.62
CA LYS A 107 11.25 3.36 2.48
C LYS A 107 10.94 2.58 1.19
N ILE A 108 10.66 1.28 1.30
CA ILE A 108 10.30 0.45 0.14
C ILE A 108 8.91 0.83 -0.36
N GLU A 109 7.96 1.04 0.55
CA GLU A 109 6.61 1.49 0.23
C GLU A 109 6.60 2.90 -0.38
N ALA A 110 7.34 3.83 0.20
CA ALA A 110 7.51 5.17 -0.37
C ALA A 110 8.06 5.11 -1.81
N LYS A 111 9.04 4.22 -2.05
CA LYS A 111 9.60 4.03 -3.40
C LYS A 111 8.57 3.51 -4.41
N LEU A 112 7.63 2.66 -3.97
CA LEU A 112 6.50 2.26 -4.81
C LEU A 112 5.58 3.45 -5.12
N TYR A 113 5.25 4.25 -4.10
CA TYR A 113 4.38 5.42 -4.24
C TYR A 113 4.97 6.54 -5.10
N GLU A 114 6.30 6.71 -5.13
CA GLU A 114 6.98 7.62 -6.05
C GLU A 114 6.56 7.39 -7.51
N PHE A 115 6.27 6.14 -7.88
CA PHE A 115 5.86 5.80 -9.25
C PHE A 115 4.34 5.78 -9.45
N ILE A 116 3.56 5.47 -8.41
CA ILE A 116 2.10 5.40 -8.49
C ILE A 116 1.45 6.79 -8.42
N LEU A 117 1.87 7.62 -7.45
CA LEU A 117 1.18 8.87 -7.14
C LEU A 117 1.11 9.87 -8.31
N PRO A 118 2.16 10.06 -9.13
CA PRO A 118 2.08 10.99 -10.26
C PRO A 118 0.94 10.64 -11.23
N VAL A 119 0.77 9.35 -11.54
CA VAL A 119 -0.28 8.86 -12.45
C VAL A 119 -1.66 9.01 -11.82
N TYR A 120 -1.79 8.67 -10.54
CA TYR A 120 -3.06 8.81 -9.83
C TYR A 120 -3.50 10.27 -9.74
N LYS A 121 -2.59 11.18 -9.36
CA LYS A 121 -2.84 12.63 -9.28
C LYS A 121 -3.30 13.23 -10.60
N LEU A 122 -2.71 12.78 -11.72
CA LEU A 122 -3.13 13.23 -13.06
C LEU A 122 -4.56 12.78 -13.40
N LYS A 123 -4.99 11.62 -12.91
CA LYS A 123 -6.33 11.08 -13.18
C LYS A 123 -7.41 11.67 -12.26
N PHE A 124 -7.07 11.96 -11.01
CA PHE A 124 -7.98 12.49 -9.99
C PHE A 124 -7.39 13.75 -9.33
N PRO A 125 -7.19 14.85 -10.08
CA PRO A 125 -6.54 16.06 -9.54
C PRO A 125 -7.35 16.71 -8.41
N ASP A 126 -8.68 16.64 -8.48
CA ASP A 126 -9.61 17.25 -7.50
C ASP A 126 -9.44 16.71 -6.08
N GLU A 127 -8.80 15.54 -5.90
CA GLU A 127 -8.51 14.95 -4.59
C GLU A 127 -7.28 15.57 -3.91
N PHE A 128 -6.48 16.34 -4.65
CA PHE A 128 -5.23 16.93 -4.18
C PHE A 128 -5.27 18.46 -4.13
N ILE A 129 -6.38 19.06 -4.58
CA ILE A 129 -6.65 20.47 -4.41
C ILE A 129 -7.26 20.62 -3.01
N GLN A 130 -6.57 21.34 -2.11
CA GLN A 130 -7.10 21.66 -0.78
C GLN A 130 -8.48 22.31 -0.93
N LYS A 131 -9.48 21.71 -0.28
CA LYS A 131 -10.77 22.36 -0.01
C LYS A 131 -10.70 23.10 1.31
#